data_AF-A0A4Y9ZTB2-F1
#
_entry.id   AF-A0A4Y9ZTB2-F1
#
_cell.length_a   1.000
_cell.length_b   1.000
_cell.length_c   1.000
_cell.angle_alpha   90.00
_cell.angle_beta   90.00
_cell.angle_gamma   90.00
#
_symmetry.space_group_name_H-M   'P 1'
#
loop_
_entity.id
_entity.type
_entity.pdbx_description
1 polymer ?
#
loop_
_entity_poly.entity_id
_entity_poly.type
_entity_poly.pdbx_seq_one_letter_code
_entity_poly.pdbx_strand_id
1 'polypeptide(L)'
;MKLQQPKAKQPWKEPEPYEILRAVESKDIMYLMEIRDRAFHLLIRRSGGVTPLLHAMRIGKTHRDVAIILVGAFSRYVNHLEDADIGRTQTKVILKALRANLKLAIDYGLQSSQSDLIASFLQTLVMSEGEKWVSAQVSNVSLALRAGTAGHPVQTAQTAVRSFATKELGKARAIATLEDYVANATGDLLMMAAWSAARESVAGEPIPPWYFARDDRVYKTFVERTDTHRVAIHQSVTKRLRWQIRVLRTVLEGRTTTWRSKVDTLMEEFDQGEGV
;
A
#
# COMPACT_ATOMS: atom_id res chain seq x y z
N MET A 1 -1.27 -54.56 20.69
CA MET A 1 -1.18 -53.13 20.34
C MET A 1 -1.23 -53.01 18.82
N LYS A 2 -2.36 -52.59 18.24
CA LYS A 2 -2.46 -52.33 16.79
C LYS A 2 -1.91 -50.92 16.53
N LEU A 3 -0.79 -50.83 15.84
CA LEU A 3 -0.23 -49.57 15.33
C LEU A 3 -1.26 -48.94 14.40
N GLN A 4 -1.83 -47.80 14.80
CA GLN A 4 -2.66 -46.97 13.92
C GLN A 4 -1.77 -46.45 12.81
N GLN A 5 -2.05 -46.86 11.58
CA GLN A 5 -1.43 -46.28 10.39
C GLN A 5 -1.78 -44.78 10.32
N PRO A 6 -0.84 -43.91 9.90
CA PRO A 6 -1.12 -42.50 9.74
C PRO A 6 -2.26 -42.31 8.72
N LYS A 7 -3.34 -41.64 9.14
CA LYS A 7 -4.45 -41.25 8.25
C LYS A 7 -3.86 -40.52 7.03
N ALA A 8 -4.03 -41.09 5.85
CA ALA A 8 -3.71 -40.42 4.60
C ALA A 8 -4.42 -39.05 4.58
N LYS A 9 -3.66 -37.97 4.37
CA LYS A 9 -4.22 -36.62 4.21
C LYS A 9 -5.18 -36.67 3.02
N GLN A 10 -6.48 -36.54 3.29
CA GLN A 10 -7.47 -36.43 2.21
C GLN A 10 -7.08 -35.29 1.27
N PRO A 11 -7.26 -35.46 -0.06
CA PRO A 11 -7.02 -34.39 -1.00
C PRO A 11 -7.94 -33.22 -0.66
N TRP A 12 -7.34 -32.02 -0.61
CA TRP A 12 -8.09 -30.81 -0.28
C TRP A 12 -9.15 -30.55 -1.34
N LYS A 13 -10.41 -30.49 -0.90
CA LYS A 13 -11.54 -30.12 -1.74
C LYS A 13 -11.81 -28.65 -1.56
N GLU A 14 -11.98 -27.92 -2.67
CA GLU A 14 -12.35 -26.51 -2.62
C GLU A 14 -13.73 -26.36 -1.92
N PRO A 15 -13.81 -25.53 -0.86
CA PRO A 15 -15.05 -25.39 -0.10
C PRO A 15 -16.14 -24.67 -0.88
N GLU A 16 -17.37 -25.12 -0.67
CA GLU A 16 -18.55 -24.42 -1.14
C GLU A 16 -18.80 -23.16 -0.29
N PRO A 17 -19.39 -22.09 -0.86
CA PRO A 17 -19.54 -20.83 -0.13
C PRO A 17 -20.32 -20.93 1.20
N TYR A 18 -21.29 -21.84 1.30
CA TYR A 18 -22.06 -22.05 2.53
C TYR A 18 -21.20 -22.65 3.66
N GLU A 19 -20.16 -23.42 3.33
CA GLU A 19 -19.24 -24.00 4.31
C GLU A 19 -18.39 -22.92 4.96
N ILE A 20 -18.05 -21.88 4.21
CA ILE A 20 -17.29 -20.73 4.70
C ILE A 20 -18.14 -19.88 5.64
N LEU A 21 -19.40 -19.63 5.27
CA LEU A 21 -20.33 -18.89 6.14
C LEU A 21 -20.62 -19.67 7.44
N ARG A 22 -20.78 -20.99 7.35
CA ARG A 22 -20.90 -21.85 8.54
C ARG A 22 -19.65 -21.77 9.42
N ALA A 23 -18.46 -21.79 8.82
CA ALA A 23 -17.21 -21.65 9.56
C ALA A 23 -17.08 -20.29 10.26
N VAL A 24 -17.62 -19.22 9.67
CA VAL A 24 -17.76 -17.93 10.35
C VAL A 24 -18.67 -18.05 11.57
N GLU A 25 -19.87 -18.63 11.42
CA GLU A 25 -20.86 -18.79 12.50
C GLU A 25 -20.37 -19.67 13.66
N SER A 26 -19.63 -20.74 13.33
CA SER A 26 -19.05 -21.65 14.33
C SER A 26 -17.67 -21.18 14.85
N LYS A 27 -17.17 -20.04 14.36
CA LYS A 27 -15.82 -19.52 14.64
C LYS A 27 -14.71 -20.54 14.41
N ASP A 28 -14.81 -21.31 13.33
CA ASP A 28 -13.77 -22.26 12.97
C ASP A 28 -12.57 -21.53 12.35
N ILE A 29 -11.75 -20.95 13.22
CA ILE A 29 -10.58 -20.15 12.83
C ILE A 29 -9.58 -21.00 12.06
N MET A 30 -9.40 -22.27 12.45
CA MET A 30 -8.44 -23.16 11.79
C MET A 30 -8.84 -23.40 10.34
N TYR A 31 -10.12 -23.65 10.09
CA TYR A 31 -10.63 -23.84 8.74
C TYR A 31 -10.56 -22.55 7.91
N LEU A 32 -10.90 -21.40 8.48
CA LEU A 32 -10.77 -20.10 7.80
C LEU A 32 -9.31 -19.80 7.42
N MET A 33 -8.35 -20.20 8.25
CA MET A 33 -6.92 -20.05 7.98
C MET A 33 -6.44 -21.01 6.89
N GLU A 34 -6.97 -22.23 6.83
CA GLU A 34 -6.71 -23.15 5.72
C GLU A 34 -7.27 -22.61 4.38
N ILE A 35 -8.48 -22.04 4.40
CA ILE A 35 -9.07 -21.37 3.22
C ILE A 35 -8.23 -20.18 2.79
N ARG A 36 -7.75 -19.35 3.74
CA ARG A 36 -6.85 -18.24 3.43
C ARG A 36 -5.64 -18.71 2.63
N ASP A 37 -5.03 -19.82 3.03
CA ASP A 37 -3.78 -20.31 2.43
C ASP A 37 -4.01 -21.01 1.08
N ARG A 38 -5.17 -21.63 0.86
CA ARG A 38 -5.44 -22.45 -0.34
C ARG A 38 -6.39 -21.81 -1.34
N ALA A 39 -7.34 -21.02 -0.89
CA ALA A 39 -8.38 -20.40 -1.72
C ALA A 39 -8.84 -19.04 -1.17
N PHE A 40 -7.87 -18.14 -0.97
CA PHE A 40 -8.10 -16.78 -0.46
C PHE A 40 -9.27 -16.05 -1.13
N HIS A 41 -9.43 -16.23 -2.44
CA HIS A 41 -10.47 -15.58 -3.23
C HIS A 41 -11.90 -15.88 -2.74
N LEU A 42 -12.11 -17.00 -2.04
CA LEU A 42 -13.41 -17.35 -1.44
C LEU A 42 -13.74 -16.51 -0.19
N LEU A 43 -12.73 -15.97 0.50
CA LEU A 43 -12.93 -15.13 1.69
C LEU A 43 -13.42 -13.71 1.35
N ILE A 44 -13.24 -13.28 0.10
CA ILE A 44 -13.53 -11.91 -0.34
C ILE A 44 -14.73 -11.83 -1.30
N ARG A 45 -15.11 -12.97 -1.90
CA ARG A 45 -16.26 -13.07 -2.81
C ARG A 45 -17.57 -12.96 -2.03
N ARG A 46 -18.58 -12.43 -2.72
CA ARG A 46 -19.95 -12.43 -2.22
C ARG A 46 -20.59 -13.77 -2.54
N SER A 47 -21.25 -14.36 -1.55
CA SER A 47 -22.16 -15.49 -1.70
C SER A 47 -23.49 -15.15 -1.05
N GLY A 48 -24.60 -15.38 -1.74
CA GLY A 48 -25.93 -14.99 -1.23
C GLY A 48 -26.03 -13.49 -0.89
N GLY A 49 -25.27 -12.63 -1.58
CA GLY A 49 -25.25 -11.18 -1.35
C GLY A 49 -24.40 -10.70 -0.17
N VAL A 50 -23.70 -11.60 0.55
CA VAL A 50 -22.85 -11.25 1.70
C VAL A 50 -21.43 -11.79 1.51
N THR A 51 -20.42 -11.07 2.02
CA THR A 51 -19.05 -11.61 2.13
C THR A 51 -18.85 -12.26 3.50
N PRO A 52 -17.92 -13.22 3.67
CA PRO A 52 -17.60 -13.77 4.98
C PRO A 52 -17.31 -12.72 6.05
N LEU A 53 -16.58 -11.65 5.70
CA LEU A 53 -16.33 -10.52 6.60
C LEU A 53 -17.63 -9.79 6.99
N LEU A 54 -18.47 -9.44 6.01
CA LEU A 54 -19.73 -8.75 6.28
C LEU A 54 -20.66 -9.63 7.13
N HIS A 55 -20.67 -10.94 6.91
CA HIS A 55 -21.44 -11.89 7.71
C HIS A 55 -20.98 -11.87 9.17
N ALA A 56 -19.67 -12.02 9.42
CA ALA A 56 -19.09 -11.95 10.76
C ALA A 56 -19.45 -10.64 11.48
N MET A 57 -19.35 -9.50 10.78
CA MET A 57 -19.68 -8.18 11.35
C MET A 57 -21.18 -8.02 11.65
N ARG A 58 -22.07 -8.61 10.82
CA ARG A 58 -23.53 -8.57 11.03
C ARG A 58 -23.99 -9.42 12.21
N ILE A 59 -23.32 -10.53 12.51
CA ILE A 59 -23.60 -11.32 13.72
C ILE A 59 -23.30 -10.49 14.99
N GLY A 60 -22.30 -9.61 14.91
CA GLY A 60 -22.04 -8.58 15.91
C GLY A 60 -20.88 -8.90 16.84
N LYS A 61 -20.94 -8.39 18.08
CA LYS A 61 -19.79 -8.37 19.01
C LYS A 61 -19.18 -9.75 19.27
N THR A 62 -20.00 -10.80 19.27
CA THR A 62 -19.56 -12.18 19.50
C THR A 62 -18.60 -12.68 18.43
N HIS A 63 -18.59 -12.10 17.22
CA HIS A 63 -17.77 -12.54 16.08
C HIS A 63 -16.73 -11.48 15.66
N ARG A 64 -16.47 -10.51 16.53
CA ARG A 64 -15.49 -9.44 16.26
C ARG A 64 -14.08 -10.00 16.05
N ASP A 65 -13.71 -11.03 16.79
CA ASP A 65 -12.47 -11.79 16.64
C ASP A 65 -12.33 -12.42 15.25
N VAL A 66 -13.38 -13.07 14.75
CA VAL A 66 -13.42 -13.63 13.39
C VAL A 66 -13.24 -12.53 12.35
N ALA A 67 -13.94 -11.40 12.50
CA ALA A 67 -13.81 -10.26 11.60
C ALA A 67 -12.38 -9.68 11.61
N ILE A 68 -11.75 -9.57 12.78
CA ILE A 68 -10.35 -9.14 12.92
C ILE A 68 -9.40 -10.10 12.19
N ILE A 69 -9.60 -11.41 12.33
CA ILE A 69 -8.77 -12.44 11.66
C ILE A 69 -8.91 -12.35 10.14
N LEU A 70 -10.14 -12.17 9.62
CA LEU A 70 -10.38 -11.99 8.19
C LEU A 70 -9.71 -10.72 7.66
N VAL A 71 -9.81 -9.59 8.39
CA VAL A 71 -9.11 -8.35 8.04
C VAL A 71 -7.59 -8.56 8.05
N GLY A 72 -7.05 -9.23 9.05
CA GLY A 72 -5.62 -9.57 9.11
C GLY A 72 -5.16 -10.44 7.93
N ALA A 73 -5.99 -11.39 7.50
CA ALA A 73 -5.76 -12.17 6.29
C ALA A 73 -5.74 -11.29 5.02
N PHE A 74 -6.61 -10.30 4.94
CA PHE A 74 -6.65 -9.34 3.83
C PHE A 74 -5.40 -8.47 3.77
N SER A 75 -5.02 -7.88 4.91
CA SER A 75 -3.78 -7.10 5.03
C SER A 75 -2.55 -7.93 4.69
N ARG A 76 -2.49 -9.19 5.13
CA ARG A 76 -1.40 -10.11 4.78
C ARG A 76 -1.30 -10.32 3.27
N TYR A 77 -2.42 -10.58 2.60
CA TYR A 77 -2.44 -10.77 1.14
C TYR A 77 -1.89 -9.53 0.41
N VAL A 78 -2.33 -8.33 0.80
CA VAL A 78 -1.88 -7.06 0.20
C VAL A 78 -0.36 -6.87 0.36
N ASN A 79 0.17 -7.15 1.55
CA ASN A 79 1.60 -7.00 1.84
C ASN A 79 2.47 -8.03 1.11
N HIS A 80 1.96 -9.23 0.86
CA HIS A 80 2.73 -10.31 0.21
C HIS A 80 2.44 -10.43 -1.30
N LEU A 81 1.68 -9.50 -1.88
CA LEU A 81 1.43 -9.50 -3.32
C LEU A 81 2.73 -9.22 -4.09
N GLU A 82 3.15 -10.19 -4.89
CA GLU A 82 4.34 -10.12 -5.73
C GLU A 82 4.12 -9.27 -6.97
N ASP A 83 5.18 -8.66 -7.49
CA ASP A 83 5.11 -7.75 -8.62
C ASP A 83 4.67 -8.44 -9.91
N ALA A 84 5.10 -9.70 -10.10
CA ALA A 84 4.72 -10.52 -11.24
C ALA A 84 3.20 -10.81 -11.30
N ASP A 85 2.51 -10.72 -10.16
CA ASP A 85 1.08 -11.01 -10.07
C ASP A 85 0.21 -9.79 -10.34
N ILE A 86 0.73 -8.57 -10.18
CA ILE A 86 -0.06 -7.32 -10.29
C ILE A 86 -0.63 -7.12 -11.70
N GLY A 87 0.12 -7.55 -12.73
CA GLY A 87 -0.32 -7.47 -14.12
C GLY A 87 -1.49 -8.39 -14.46
N ARG A 88 -1.78 -9.41 -13.64
CA ARG A 88 -2.80 -10.41 -13.94
C ARG A 88 -4.21 -9.85 -13.74
N THR A 89 -5.11 -10.09 -14.69
CA THR A 89 -6.52 -9.68 -14.62
C THR A 89 -7.20 -10.20 -13.35
N GLN A 90 -6.91 -11.45 -12.96
CA GLN A 90 -7.46 -12.07 -11.75
C GLN A 90 -7.05 -11.31 -10.48
N THR A 91 -5.80 -10.85 -10.40
CA THR A 91 -5.29 -10.05 -9.28
C THR A 91 -6.06 -8.74 -9.16
N LYS A 92 -6.34 -8.06 -10.29
CA LYS A 92 -7.16 -6.83 -10.28
C LYS A 92 -8.58 -7.08 -9.75
N VAL A 93 -9.19 -8.23 -10.08
CA VAL A 93 -10.50 -8.62 -9.54
C VAL A 93 -10.43 -8.83 -8.02
N ILE A 94 -9.39 -9.54 -7.56
CA ILE A 94 -9.14 -9.77 -6.12
C ILE A 94 -8.94 -8.44 -5.39
N LEU A 95 -8.10 -7.54 -5.90
CA LEU A 95 -7.84 -6.23 -5.30
C LEU A 95 -9.11 -5.37 -5.20
N LYS A 96 -9.98 -5.38 -6.23
CA LYS A 96 -11.27 -4.68 -6.17
C LYS A 96 -12.19 -5.25 -5.10
N ALA A 97 -12.26 -6.58 -4.98
CA ALA A 97 -13.04 -7.23 -3.92
C ALA A 97 -12.46 -6.96 -2.52
N LEU A 98 -11.13 -6.98 -2.38
CA LEU A 98 -10.44 -6.61 -1.14
C LEU A 98 -10.74 -5.18 -0.73
N ARG A 99 -10.64 -4.22 -1.67
CA ARG A 99 -10.92 -2.81 -1.42
C ARG A 99 -12.31 -2.62 -0.82
N ALA A 100 -13.33 -3.26 -1.41
CA ALA A 100 -14.70 -3.19 -0.90
C ALA A 100 -14.82 -3.77 0.52
N ASN A 101 -14.18 -4.90 0.80
CA ASN A 101 -14.20 -5.53 2.14
C ASN A 101 -13.44 -4.71 3.19
N LEU A 102 -12.26 -4.17 2.86
CA LEU A 102 -11.48 -3.32 3.76
C LEU A 102 -12.22 -2.01 4.06
N LYS A 103 -12.89 -1.41 3.05
CA LYS A 103 -13.73 -0.24 3.27
C LYS A 103 -14.89 -0.54 4.23
N LEU A 104 -15.56 -1.67 4.05
CA LEU A 104 -16.60 -2.12 4.97
C LEU A 104 -16.05 -2.30 6.40
N ALA A 105 -14.87 -2.91 6.57
CA ALA A 105 -14.24 -3.05 7.88
C ALA A 105 -14.00 -1.69 8.56
N ILE A 106 -13.54 -0.69 7.81
CA ILE A 106 -13.34 0.69 8.31
C ILE A 106 -14.69 1.32 8.70
N ASP A 107 -15.71 1.17 7.87
CA ASP A 107 -17.04 1.72 8.14
C ASP A 107 -17.71 1.09 9.38
N TYR A 108 -17.37 -0.16 9.69
CA TYR A 108 -17.79 -0.87 10.91
C TYR A 108 -16.89 -0.62 12.13
N GLY A 109 -15.88 0.25 12.04
CA GLY A 109 -15.06 0.65 13.18
C GLY A 109 -13.94 -0.34 13.55
N LEU A 110 -13.53 -1.24 12.65
CA LEU A 110 -12.48 -2.23 12.92
C LEU A 110 -11.06 -1.64 12.93
N GLN A 111 -10.87 -0.40 12.45
CA GLN A 111 -9.57 0.30 12.45
C GLN A 111 -9.01 0.54 13.85
N SER A 112 -9.87 0.55 14.88
CA SER A 112 -9.44 0.62 16.29
C SER A 112 -8.75 -0.65 16.78
N SER A 113 -8.95 -1.78 16.09
CA SER A 113 -8.42 -3.09 16.46
C SER A 113 -7.37 -3.61 15.47
N GLN A 114 -7.10 -2.87 14.39
CA GLN A 114 -6.16 -3.24 13.32
C GLN A 114 -5.44 -1.96 12.83
N SER A 115 -4.20 -1.74 13.27
CA SER A 115 -3.39 -0.57 12.90
C SER A 115 -3.18 -0.45 11.39
N ASP A 116 -3.02 -1.59 10.72
CA ASP A 116 -2.60 -1.62 9.32
C ASP A 116 -3.79 -1.59 8.35
N LEU A 117 -5.03 -1.57 8.86
CA LEU A 117 -6.25 -1.62 8.04
C LEU A 117 -6.31 -0.45 7.06
N ILE A 118 -6.01 0.76 7.52
CA ILE A 118 -6.07 1.97 6.68
C ILE A 118 -4.98 1.95 5.61
N ALA A 119 -3.74 1.60 5.99
CA ALA A 119 -2.66 1.46 5.04
C ALA A 119 -2.98 0.40 4.00
N SER A 120 -3.49 -0.77 4.42
CA SER A 120 -3.89 -1.87 3.52
C SER A 120 -5.00 -1.43 2.56
N PHE A 121 -6.00 -0.68 3.05
CA PHE A 121 -7.07 -0.14 2.21
C PHE A 121 -6.53 0.84 1.16
N LEU A 122 -5.72 1.81 1.56
CA LEU A 122 -5.15 2.82 0.66
C LEU A 122 -4.20 2.19 -0.37
N GLN A 123 -3.35 1.26 0.05
CA GLN A 123 -2.50 0.49 -0.87
C GLN A 123 -3.33 -0.31 -1.88
N THR A 124 -4.37 -1.00 -1.41
CA THR A 124 -5.27 -1.76 -2.30
C THR A 124 -5.97 -0.83 -3.30
N LEU A 125 -6.41 0.35 -2.86
CA LEU A 125 -7.01 1.36 -3.73
C LEU A 125 -6.01 1.82 -4.80
N VAL A 126 -4.77 2.16 -4.41
CA VAL A 126 -3.73 2.57 -5.36
C VAL A 126 -3.46 1.47 -6.38
N MET A 127 -3.24 0.23 -5.94
CA MET A 127 -2.93 -0.89 -6.82
C MET A 127 -4.09 -1.30 -7.75
N SER A 128 -5.34 -1.07 -7.34
CA SER A 128 -6.50 -1.43 -8.16
C SER A 128 -6.92 -0.34 -9.15
N GLU A 129 -6.83 0.94 -8.73
CA GLU A 129 -7.47 2.06 -9.45
C GLU A 129 -6.66 3.38 -9.41
N GLY A 130 -5.57 3.46 -8.62
CA GLY A 130 -4.85 4.72 -8.38
C GLY A 130 -3.74 5.07 -9.37
N GLU A 131 -3.44 4.22 -10.35
CA GLU A 131 -2.33 4.43 -11.30
C GLU A 131 -2.36 5.81 -11.97
N LYS A 132 -3.52 6.22 -12.51
CA LYS A 132 -3.69 7.53 -13.16
C LYS A 132 -3.44 8.68 -12.19
N TRP A 133 -3.89 8.53 -10.95
CA TRP A 133 -3.70 9.55 -9.92
C TRP A 133 -2.23 9.68 -9.54
N VAL A 134 -1.53 8.56 -9.31
CA VAL A 134 -0.09 8.56 -9.00
C VAL A 134 0.69 9.24 -10.11
N SER A 135 0.49 8.84 -11.36
CA SER A 135 1.19 9.43 -12.51
C SER A 135 0.94 10.95 -12.62
N ALA A 136 -0.29 11.40 -12.41
CA ALA A 136 -0.60 12.84 -12.41
C ALA A 136 0.11 13.59 -11.27
N GLN A 137 0.15 13.02 -10.05
CA GLN A 137 0.86 13.65 -8.94
C GLN A 137 2.38 13.64 -9.12
N VAL A 138 2.94 12.59 -9.73
CA VAL A 138 4.36 12.54 -10.12
C VAL A 138 4.69 13.71 -11.05
N SER A 139 3.84 13.99 -12.05
CA SER A 139 4.02 15.16 -12.92
C SER A 139 3.92 16.48 -12.16
N ASN A 140 2.91 16.65 -11.30
CA ASN A 140 2.72 17.88 -10.51
C ASN A 140 3.89 18.15 -9.57
N VAL A 141 4.34 17.13 -8.83
CA VAL A 141 5.46 17.24 -7.87
C VAL A 141 6.78 17.43 -8.64
N SER A 142 6.94 16.85 -9.82
CA SER A 142 8.10 17.09 -10.69
C SER A 142 8.19 18.56 -11.13
N LEU A 143 7.06 19.20 -11.43
CA LEU A 143 7.02 20.65 -11.71
C LEU A 143 7.36 21.47 -10.47
N ALA A 144 6.83 21.11 -9.30
CA ALA A 144 7.17 21.77 -8.04
C ALA A 144 8.67 21.64 -7.71
N LEU A 145 9.28 20.48 -7.91
CA LEU A 145 10.71 20.26 -7.73
C LEU A 145 11.56 21.16 -8.64
N ARG A 146 11.12 21.41 -9.88
CA ARG A 146 11.79 22.32 -10.84
C ARG A 146 11.67 23.78 -10.44
N ALA A 147 10.50 24.20 -9.95
CA ALA A 147 10.29 25.54 -9.41
C ALA A 147 11.12 25.80 -8.13
N GLY A 148 11.67 24.74 -7.54
CA GLY A 148 12.52 24.80 -6.38
C GLY A 148 11.73 25.15 -5.12
N THR A 149 12.33 25.95 -4.24
CA THR A 149 11.75 26.27 -2.93
C THR A 149 10.40 26.99 -3.09
N ALA A 150 10.27 27.85 -4.09
CA ALA A 150 9.01 28.52 -4.45
C ALA A 150 7.89 27.56 -4.90
N GLY A 151 8.24 26.35 -5.33
CA GLY A 151 7.28 25.32 -5.71
C GLY A 151 6.70 24.53 -4.54
N HIS A 152 7.30 24.63 -3.35
CA HIS A 152 6.95 23.85 -2.16
C HIS A 152 6.67 22.36 -2.48
N PRO A 153 7.62 21.62 -3.09
CA PRO A 153 7.42 20.25 -3.54
C PRO A 153 6.98 19.29 -2.44
N VAL A 154 7.47 19.44 -1.20
CA VAL A 154 7.11 18.53 -0.09
C VAL A 154 5.67 18.79 0.35
N GLN A 155 5.30 20.05 0.55
CA GLN A 155 3.93 20.45 0.85
C GLN A 155 2.96 20.05 -0.25
N THR A 156 3.36 20.19 -1.53
CA THR A 156 2.57 19.78 -2.70
C THR A 156 2.29 18.28 -2.66
N ALA A 157 3.32 17.46 -2.45
CA ALA A 157 3.17 16.00 -2.34
C ALA A 157 2.30 15.62 -1.13
N GLN A 158 2.58 16.19 0.04
CA GLN A 158 1.85 15.89 1.28
C GLN A 158 0.37 16.26 1.17
N THR A 159 0.06 17.41 0.60
CA THR A 159 -1.32 17.88 0.38
C THR A 159 -2.07 16.96 -0.58
N ALA A 160 -1.42 16.55 -1.68
CA ALA A 160 -2.01 15.63 -2.64
C ALA A 160 -2.38 14.29 -1.99
N VAL A 161 -1.44 13.68 -1.25
CA VAL A 161 -1.65 12.40 -0.56
C VAL A 161 -2.72 12.52 0.51
N ARG A 162 -2.70 13.57 1.33
CA ARG A 162 -3.69 13.82 2.39
C ARG A 162 -5.10 14.01 1.80
N SER A 163 -5.22 14.76 0.71
CA SER A 163 -6.48 14.97 0.01
C SER A 163 -7.03 13.66 -0.57
N PHE A 164 -6.16 12.86 -1.19
CA PHE A 164 -6.51 11.53 -1.69
C PHE A 164 -7.02 10.62 -0.57
N ALA A 165 -6.28 10.50 0.53
CA ALA A 165 -6.65 9.59 1.61
C ALA A 165 -7.93 10.04 2.34
N THR A 166 -8.09 11.34 2.61
CA THR A 166 -9.28 11.86 3.32
C THR A 166 -10.55 11.73 2.47
N LYS A 167 -10.46 11.96 1.15
CA LYS A 167 -11.58 11.74 0.22
C LYS A 167 -12.10 10.30 0.26
N GLU A 168 -11.20 9.33 0.34
CA GLU A 168 -11.52 7.91 0.23
C GLU A 168 -11.94 7.29 1.57
N LEU A 169 -11.41 7.82 2.68
CA LEU A 169 -11.76 7.38 4.04
C LEU A 169 -13.03 8.03 4.58
N GLY A 170 -13.45 9.19 4.06
CA GLY A 170 -14.64 9.90 4.52
C GLY A 170 -14.57 10.28 6.01
N LYS A 171 -15.57 9.88 6.80
CA LYS A 171 -15.69 10.22 8.25
C LYS A 171 -14.85 9.33 9.18
N ALA A 172 -14.01 8.43 8.66
CA ALA A 172 -13.27 7.49 9.49
C ALA A 172 -12.27 8.22 10.42
N ARG A 173 -12.47 8.11 11.73
CA ARG A 173 -11.59 8.69 12.77
C ARG A 173 -10.44 7.73 13.07
N ALA A 174 -9.34 7.82 12.33
CA ALA A 174 -8.09 7.15 12.68
C ALA A 174 -6.91 7.95 12.15
N ILE A 175 -6.54 8.96 12.94
CA ILE A 175 -5.62 10.03 12.54
C ILE A 175 -4.18 9.51 12.52
N ALA A 176 -3.72 8.78 13.56
CA ALA A 176 -2.31 8.41 13.69
C ALA A 176 -1.79 7.49 12.57
N THR A 177 -2.51 6.41 12.26
CA THR A 177 -2.15 5.46 11.17
C THR A 177 -2.24 6.12 9.80
N LEU A 178 -3.12 7.11 9.65
CA LEU A 178 -3.23 7.89 8.43
C LEU A 178 -2.01 8.80 8.25
N GLU A 179 -1.55 9.47 9.31
CA GLU A 179 -0.35 10.33 9.24
C GLU A 179 0.91 9.56 8.84
N ASP A 180 1.08 8.32 9.35
CA ASP A 180 2.25 7.51 9.00
C ASP A 180 2.22 7.05 7.53
N TYR A 181 1.02 6.70 7.02
CA TYR A 181 0.82 6.45 5.60
C TYR A 181 1.12 7.70 4.77
N VAL A 182 0.58 8.85 5.16
CA VAL A 182 0.77 10.12 4.44
C VAL A 182 2.25 10.46 4.36
N ALA A 183 3.00 10.32 5.46
CA ALA A 183 4.42 10.62 5.47
C ALA A 183 5.22 9.68 4.54
N ASN A 184 4.98 8.36 4.58
CA ASN A 184 5.61 7.41 3.65
C ASN A 184 5.30 7.74 2.18
N ALA A 185 4.00 7.85 1.86
CA ALA A 185 3.53 8.18 0.53
C ALA A 185 4.03 9.55 0.01
N THR A 186 4.29 10.51 0.90
CA THR A 186 4.91 11.80 0.53
C THR A 186 6.35 11.59 0.04
N GLY A 187 7.15 10.83 0.78
CA GLY A 187 8.52 10.49 0.38
C GLY A 187 8.56 9.73 -0.96
N ASP A 188 7.65 8.78 -1.15
CA ASP A 188 7.52 8.04 -2.40
C ASP A 188 7.20 8.93 -3.59
N LEU A 189 6.22 9.85 -3.45
CA LEU A 189 5.91 10.80 -4.53
C LEU A 189 7.13 11.65 -4.90
N LEU A 190 7.89 12.12 -3.93
CA LEU A 190 9.09 12.92 -4.17
C LEU A 190 10.17 12.14 -4.92
N MET A 191 10.42 10.88 -4.53
CA MET A 191 11.36 9.99 -5.23
C MET A 191 10.91 9.70 -6.66
N MET A 192 9.62 9.36 -6.84
CA MET A 192 9.07 9.10 -8.16
C MET A 192 9.10 10.34 -9.06
N ALA A 193 8.82 11.52 -8.52
CA ALA A 193 8.90 12.79 -9.23
C ALA A 193 10.33 13.18 -9.61
N ALA A 194 11.28 13.06 -8.69
CA ALA A 194 12.69 13.33 -8.96
C ALA A 194 13.26 12.39 -10.03
N TRP A 195 12.90 11.10 -9.97
CA TRP A 195 13.29 10.15 -11.00
C TRP A 195 12.61 10.44 -12.34
N SER A 196 11.32 10.79 -12.34
CA SER A 196 10.62 11.19 -13.56
C SER A 196 11.27 12.41 -14.23
N ALA A 197 11.75 13.38 -13.45
CA ALA A 197 12.50 14.52 -13.99
C ALA A 197 13.87 14.12 -14.54
N ALA A 198 14.59 13.23 -13.86
CA ALA A 198 15.91 12.77 -14.33
C ALA A 198 15.81 11.99 -15.65
N ARG A 199 14.74 11.20 -15.82
CA ARG A 199 14.46 10.43 -17.04
C ARG A 199 14.24 11.26 -18.29
N GLU A 200 13.96 12.56 -18.17
CA GLU A 200 13.91 13.45 -19.35
C GLU A 200 15.28 13.59 -20.03
N SER A 201 16.37 13.33 -19.30
CA SER A 201 17.74 13.44 -19.78
C SER A 201 18.54 12.13 -19.68
N VAL A 202 17.89 11.06 -19.24
CA VAL A 202 18.50 9.75 -18.96
C VAL A 202 17.56 8.65 -19.44
N ALA A 203 18.06 7.73 -20.26
CA ALA A 203 17.30 6.59 -20.76
C ALA A 203 17.11 5.51 -19.68
N GLY A 204 16.15 5.74 -18.77
CA GLY A 204 15.78 4.80 -17.71
C GLY A 204 14.30 4.42 -17.74
N GLU A 205 13.94 3.33 -17.07
CA GLU A 205 12.54 2.88 -16.92
C GLU A 205 11.81 3.64 -15.80
N PRO A 206 10.48 3.81 -15.88
CA PRO A 206 9.69 4.41 -14.81
C PRO A 206 9.73 3.55 -13.54
N ILE A 207 9.58 4.18 -12.38
CA ILE A 207 9.19 3.45 -11.17
C ILE A 207 7.71 3.07 -11.33
N PRO A 208 7.35 1.78 -11.18
CA PRO A 208 5.97 1.36 -11.35
C PRO A 208 5.01 2.04 -10.36
N PRO A 209 3.85 2.55 -10.80
CA PRO A 209 2.89 3.22 -9.92
C PRO A 209 2.35 2.35 -8.78
N TRP A 210 2.31 1.03 -8.95
CA TRP A 210 1.89 0.09 -7.92
C TRP A 210 2.94 -0.16 -6.82
N TYR A 211 4.13 0.46 -6.90
CA TYR A 211 5.08 0.49 -5.79
C TYR A 211 4.74 1.59 -4.78
N PHE A 212 3.95 2.57 -5.19
CA PHE A 212 3.62 3.74 -4.39
C PHE A 212 3.02 3.38 -3.03
N ALA A 213 3.58 3.98 -1.98
CA ALA A 213 3.19 3.81 -0.58
C ALA A 213 3.22 2.35 -0.11
N ARG A 214 4.10 1.53 -0.70
CA ARG A 214 4.37 0.14 -0.30
C ARG A 214 5.78 0.02 0.22
N ASP A 215 5.89 -0.63 1.38
CA ASP A 215 7.13 -1.08 2.02
C ASP A 215 8.36 -0.20 1.70
N ASP A 216 9.38 -0.73 1.02
CA ASP A 216 10.58 -0.01 0.61
C ASP A 216 10.83 -0.11 -0.91
N ARG A 217 9.84 -0.57 -1.69
CA ARG A 217 9.95 -0.79 -3.15
C ARG A 217 10.31 0.48 -3.93
N VAL A 218 9.69 1.62 -3.64
CA VAL A 218 10.02 2.88 -4.33
C VAL A 218 11.45 3.30 -4.02
N TYR A 219 11.85 3.27 -2.75
CA TYR A 219 13.21 3.60 -2.33
C TYR A 219 14.26 2.71 -3.00
N LYS A 220 14.09 1.39 -2.93
CA LYS A 220 15.02 0.43 -3.55
C LYS A 220 15.16 0.67 -5.05
N THR A 221 14.04 0.84 -5.75
CA THR A 221 14.03 1.10 -7.19
C THR A 221 14.67 2.44 -7.50
N PHE A 222 14.38 3.48 -6.72
CA PHE A 222 14.98 4.81 -6.88
C PHE A 222 16.51 4.76 -6.73
N VAL A 223 17.01 4.09 -5.70
CA VAL A 223 18.46 3.92 -5.48
C VAL A 223 19.09 3.13 -6.62
N GLU A 224 18.54 1.96 -6.98
CA GLU A 224 19.04 1.13 -8.07
C GLU A 224 19.13 1.91 -9.39
N ARG A 225 18.07 2.66 -9.73
CA ARG A 225 17.99 3.43 -10.97
C ARG A 225 18.99 4.59 -10.98
N THR A 226 19.13 5.31 -9.87
CA THR A 226 20.08 6.43 -9.75
C THR A 226 21.53 5.96 -9.73
N ASP A 227 21.82 4.79 -9.16
CA ASP A 227 23.15 4.18 -9.18
C ASP A 227 23.51 3.66 -10.58
N THR A 228 22.58 2.96 -11.24
CA THR A 228 22.76 2.45 -12.61
C THR A 228 23.07 3.57 -13.61
N HIS A 229 22.43 4.74 -13.44
CA HIS A 229 22.57 5.86 -14.36
C HIS A 229 23.44 6.99 -13.80
N ARG A 230 24.27 6.73 -12.79
CA ARG A 230 25.04 7.76 -12.08
C ARG A 230 25.86 8.67 -13.00
N VAL A 231 26.51 8.09 -14.02
CA VAL A 231 27.33 8.85 -14.98
C VAL A 231 26.46 9.77 -15.84
N ALA A 232 25.37 9.24 -16.39
CA ALA A 232 24.45 10.02 -17.22
C ALA A 232 23.82 11.15 -16.40
N ILE A 233 23.35 10.87 -15.19
CA ILE A 233 22.82 11.87 -14.25
C ILE A 233 23.86 12.97 -14.00
N HIS A 234 25.12 12.63 -13.79
CA HIS A 234 26.16 13.62 -13.56
C HIS A 234 26.41 14.53 -14.77
N GLN A 235 26.21 14.02 -16.00
CA GLN A 235 26.49 14.75 -17.24
C GLN A 235 25.30 15.59 -17.72
N SER A 236 24.08 15.08 -17.59
CA SER A 236 22.90 15.67 -18.26
C SER A 236 21.90 16.34 -17.32
N VAL A 237 21.91 16.02 -16.03
CA VAL A 237 20.92 16.54 -15.06
C VAL A 237 21.42 17.83 -14.39
N THR A 238 20.49 18.76 -14.12
CA THR A 238 20.77 20.04 -13.46
C THR A 238 21.43 19.86 -12.09
N LYS A 239 22.21 20.85 -11.64
CA LYS A 239 22.84 20.85 -10.31
C LYS A 239 21.79 20.66 -9.19
N ARG A 240 20.66 21.36 -9.30
CA ARG A 240 19.56 21.29 -8.35
C ARG A 240 18.96 19.89 -8.26
N LEU A 241 18.61 19.26 -9.39
CA LEU A 241 18.01 17.93 -9.37
C LEU A 241 18.99 16.86 -8.86
N ARG A 242 20.30 16.99 -9.14
CA ARG A 242 21.32 16.12 -8.54
C ARG A 242 21.38 16.24 -7.03
N TRP A 243 21.27 17.46 -6.49
CA TRP A 243 21.18 17.65 -5.04
C TRP A 243 19.88 17.06 -4.47
N GLN A 244 18.74 17.30 -5.11
CA GLN A 244 17.45 16.71 -4.68
C GLN A 244 17.54 15.18 -4.61
N ILE A 245 18.11 14.52 -5.63
CA ILE A 245 18.32 13.07 -5.64
C ILE A 245 19.18 12.62 -4.44
N ARG A 246 20.29 13.32 -4.16
CA ARG A 246 21.19 13.00 -3.06
C ARG A 246 20.51 13.18 -1.70
N VAL A 247 19.77 14.28 -1.50
CA VAL A 247 19.03 14.56 -0.26
C VAL A 247 17.96 13.48 -0.04
N LEU A 248 17.15 13.19 -1.07
CA LEU A 248 16.13 12.12 -0.99
C LEU A 248 16.75 10.79 -0.61
N ARG A 249 17.86 10.39 -1.26
CA ARG A 249 18.55 9.14 -0.94
C ARG A 249 19.01 9.09 0.51
N THR A 250 19.60 10.18 1.01
CA THR A 250 20.21 10.25 2.35
C THR A 250 19.14 10.28 3.43
N VAL A 251 18.14 11.16 3.29
CA VAL A 251 17.10 11.35 4.31
C VAL A 251 16.16 10.14 4.38
N LEU A 252 15.86 9.52 3.23
CA LEU A 252 14.94 8.38 3.18
C LEU A 252 15.60 7.04 3.48
N GLU A 253 16.91 6.99 3.62
CA GLU A 253 17.65 5.77 3.98
C GLU A 253 17.28 5.23 5.38
N GLY A 254 17.39 3.92 5.54
CA GLY A 254 17.29 3.26 6.84
C GLY A 254 15.90 3.25 7.47
N ARG A 255 15.81 2.64 8.66
CA ARG A 255 14.58 2.47 9.44
C ARG A 255 14.66 3.06 10.85
N THR A 256 15.76 3.76 11.15
CA THR A 256 16.05 4.31 12.48
C THR A 256 15.26 5.58 12.77
N THR A 257 14.87 6.33 11.73
CA THR A 257 14.04 7.53 11.82
C THR A 257 12.62 7.27 11.33
N THR A 258 11.64 7.94 11.95
CA THR A 258 10.23 7.82 11.55
C THR A 258 10.00 8.54 10.22
N TRP A 259 8.99 8.09 9.46
CA TRP A 259 8.62 8.75 8.21
C TRP A 259 8.25 10.23 8.38
N ARG A 260 7.61 10.59 9.50
CA ARG A 260 7.28 12.00 9.79
C ARG A 260 8.54 12.84 9.91
N SER A 261 9.50 12.40 10.72
CA SER A 261 10.79 13.10 10.87
C SER A 261 11.54 13.20 9.55
N LYS A 262 11.50 12.16 8.71
CA LYS A 262 12.09 12.20 7.36
C LYS A 262 11.43 13.27 6.48
N VAL A 263 10.10 13.36 6.50
CA VAL A 263 9.36 14.38 5.74
C VAL A 263 9.63 15.78 6.28
N ASP A 264 9.74 15.96 7.59
CA ASP A 264 10.06 17.24 8.21
C ASP A 264 11.45 17.73 7.74
N THR A 265 12.47 16.86 7.76
CA THR A 265 13.79 17.17 7.21
C THR A 265 13.75 17.49 5.72
N LEU A 266 12.96 16.75 4.92
CA LEU A 266 12.80 17.08 3.50
C LEU A 266 12.13 18.44 3.30
N MET A 267 11.18 18.81 4.16
CA MET A 267 10.50 20.10 4.09
C MET A 267 11.46 21.26 4.42
N GLU A 268 12.31 21.08 5.44
CA GLU A 268 13.39 22.02 5.75
C GLU A 268 14.33 22.20 4.55
N GLU A 269 14.74 21.12 3.88
CA GLU A 269 15.65 21.18 2.74
C GLU A 269 14.99 21.75 1.47
N PHE A 270 13.80 21.27 1.11
CA PHE A 270 13.20 21.51 -0.22
C PHE A 270 12.22 22.67 -0.27
N ASP A 271 11.52 22.98 0.82
CA ASP A 271 10.45 23.98 0.85
C ASP A 271 10.85 25.24 1.62
N GLN A 272 11.87 25.18 2.50
CA GLN A 272 12.28 26.30 3.37
C GLN A 272 13.75 26.70 3.20
N GLY A 273 14.61 25.75 2.85
CA GLY A 273 16.05 25.95 2.75
C GLY A 273 16.45 26.84 1.57
N GLU A 274 17.68 27.35 1.63
CA GLU A 274 18.30 28.13 0.56
C GLU A 274 18.39 27.31 -0.76
N GLY A 275 18.35 25.98 -0.65
CA GLY A 275 18.59 25.07 -1.77
C GLY A 275 20.07 25.07 -2.19
N VAL A 276 20.35 24.53 -3.38
CA VAL A 276 21.66 24.67 -4.06
C VAL A 276 21.65 25.86 -4.98
#